data_AF-A0A4S8LWM7-F1
#
_entry.id   AF-A0A4S8LWM7-F1
#
_cell.length_a   1.000
_cell.length_b   1.000
_cell.length_c   1.000
_cell.angle_alpha   90.00
_cell.angle_beta   90.00
_cell.angle_gamma   90.00
#
_symmetry.space_group_name_H-M   'P 1'
#
loop_
_entity.id
_entity.type
_entity.pdbx_description
1 polymer ?
#
loop_
_entity_poly.entity_id
_entity_poly.type
_entity_poly.pdbx_seq_one_letter_code
_entity_poly.pdbx_strand_id
1 'polypeptide(L)'
;MSLTCASTVITKHTLTRQHRDAFRDLWRRHLLGLKTHFPGFMLPSHHLAFHIYEGAEWFSVPRYWWAFPWEHLIGKLQKIPTNHIMGMQL
;
A
#
# COMPACT_ATOMS: atom_id res chain seq x y z
N MET A 1 3.01 -16.00 4.64
CA MET A 1 2.16 -16.14 3.44
C MET A 1 0.98 -15.18 3.41
N SER A 2 0.17 -15.03 4.48
CA SER A 2 -1.04 -14.19 4.43
C SER A 2 -0.82 -12.74 3.97
N LEU A 3 0.27 -12.09 4.39
CA LEU A 3 0.63 -10.75 3.93
C LEU A 3 0.80 -10.68 2.41
N THR A 4 1.65 -11.55 1.85
CA THR A 4 1.90 -11.62 0.40
C THR A 4 0.63 -11.89 -0.38
N CYS A 5 -0.22 -12.81 0.09
CA CYS A 5 -1.51 -13.08 -0.53
C CYS A 5 -2.43 -11.84 -0.48
N ALA A 6 -2.48 -11.13 0.66
CA ALA A 6 -3.27 -9.91 0.80
C ALA A 6 -2.81 -8.85 -0.21
N SER A 7 -1.50 -8.60 -0.30
CA SER A 7 -0.90 -7.67 -1.26
C SER A 7 -1.21 -8.02 -2.71
N THR A 8 -1.16 -9.31 -3.08
CA THR A 8 -1.48 -9.75 -4.44
C THR A 8 -2.96 -9.57 -4.77
N VAL A 9 -3.85 -9.86 -3.83
CA VAL A 9 -5.30 -9.75 -4.03
C VAL A 9 -5.73 -8.29 -4.16
N ILE A 10 -5.34 -7.43 -3.21
CA ILE A 10 -5.69 -6.01 -3.27
C ILE A 10 -4.98 -5.28 -4.41
N THR A 11 -3.84 -5.87 -4.82
CA THR A 11 -3.09 -5.65 -6.04
C THR A 11 -3.89 -5.41 -7.30
N LYS A 12 -4.83 -6.33 -7.58
CA LYS A 12 -5.29 -6.69 -8.94
C LYS A 12 -5.75 -5.49 -9.78
N HIS A 13 -5.75 -5.64 -11.11
CA HIS A 13 -6.27 -4.59 -12.01
C HIS A 13 -7.78 -4.37 -11.88
N THR A 14 -8.49 -5.39 -11.39
CA THR A 14 -9.93 -5.34 -11.11
C THR A 14 -10.19 -5.85 -9.69
N LEU A 15 -10.89 -5.05 -8.89
CA LEU A 15 -11.32 -5.43 -7.54
C LEU A 15 -12.81 -5.72 -7.52
N THR A 16 -13.15 -6.94 -7.13
CA THR A 16 -14.52 -7.33 -6.78
C THR A 16 -14.68 -7.24 -5.26
N ARG A 17 -15.93 -7.32 -4.78
CA ARG A 17 -16.21 -7.44 -3.34
C ARG A 17 -15.49 -8.65 -2.72
N GLN A 18 -15.48 -9.78 -3.42
CA GLN A 18 -14.79 -10.99 -2.97
C GLN A 18 -13.28 -10.77 -2.78
N HIS A 19 -12.64 -10.01 -3.67
CA HIS A 19 -11.22 -9.68 -3.49
C HIS A 19 -11.00 -8.82 -2.25
N ARG A 20 -11.86 -7.82 -1.99
CA ARG A 20 -11.75 -6.97 -0.79
C ARG A 20 -11.97 -7.77 0.49
N ASP A 21 -12.99 -8.63 0.52
CA ASP A 21 -13.26 -9.51 1.67
C ASP A 21 -12.08 -10.47 1.93
N ALA A 22 -11.52 -11.07 0.87
CA ALA A 22 -10.34 -11.92 0.98
C ALA A 22 -9.11 -11.14 1.51
N PHE A 23 -8.91 -9.89 1.08
CA PHE A 23 -7.86 -9.03 1.63
C PHE A 23 -8.03 -8.84 3.15
N ARG A 24 -9.23 -8.49 3.62
CA ARG A 24 -9.51 -8.28 5.05
C ARG A 24 -9.21 -9.53 5.87
N ASP A 25 -9.61 -10.70 5.38
CA ASP A 25 -9.38 -11.97 6.07
C ASP A 25 -7.89 -12.34 6.13
N LEU A 26 -7.17 -12.16 5.01
CA LEU A 26 -5.74 -12.43 4.94
C LEU A 26 -4.95 -11.44 5.83
N TRP A 27 -5.34 -10.17 5.84
CA TRP A 27 -4.76 -9.14 6.70
C TRP A 27 -4.96 -9.47 8.19
N ARG A 28 -6.18 -9.87 8.58
CA ARG A 28 -6.47 -10.33 9.95
C ARG A 28 -5.60 -11.52 10.35
N ARG A 29 -5.48 -12.53 9.49
CA ARG A 29 -4.63 -13.72 9.76
C ARG A 29 -3.16 -13.32 9.90
N HIS A 30 -2.68 -12.39 9.08
CA HIS A 30 -1.32 -11.88 9.20
C HIS A 30 -1.08 -11.22 10.56
N LEU A 31 -1.97 -10.32 11.00
CA LEU A 31 -1.84 -9.63 12.28
C LEU A 31 -1.95 -10.55 13.49
N LEU A 32 -2.86 -11.52 13.45
CA LEU A 32 -2.97 -12.52 14.51
C LEU A 32 -1.69 -13.37 14.60
N GLY A 33 -1.13 -13.78 13.46
CA GLY A 33 0.15 -14.48 13.43
C GLY A 33 1.30 -13.62 13.97
N LEU A 34 1.33 -12.33 13.62
CA LEU A 34 2.33 -11.38 14.10
C LEU A 34 2.25 -11.22 15.63
N LYS A 35 1.03 -11.05 16.17
CA LYS A 35 0.81 -10.94 17.62
C LYS A 35 1.23 -12.20 18.38
N THR A 36 1.02 -13.37 17.79
CA THR A 36 1.40 -14.66 18.39
C THR A 36 2.91 -14.90 18.39
N HIS A 37 3.59 -14.62 17.26
CA HIS A 37 5.00 -14.96 17.10
C HIS A 37 5.96 -13.82 17.51
N PHE A 38 5.48 -12.58 17.48
CA PHE A 38 6.25 -11.37 17.79
C PHE A 38 5.44 -10.43 18.70
N PRO A 39 5.18 -10.85 19.95
CA PRO A 39 4.41 -10.02 20.89
C PRO A 39 5.09 -8.66 21.09
N GLY A 40 4.30 -7.58 21.04
CA GLY A 40 4.80 -6.21 21.15
C GLY A 40 5.25 -5.58 19.84
N PHE A 41 5.37 -6.34 18.75
CA PHE A 41 5.67 -5.79 17.43
C PHE A 41 4.39 -5.26 16.76
N MET A 42 4.05 -4.00 17.07
CA MET A 42 2.92 -3.29 16.48
C MET A 42 3.40 -1.95 15.93
N LEU A 43 3.28 -1.79 14.61
CA LEU A 43 3.60 -0.53 13.92
C LEU A 43 2.32 0.22 13.53
N PRO A 44 2.31 1.57 13.53
CA PRO A 44 1.17 2.37 13.06
C PRO A 44 0.72 2.02 11.63
N SER A 45 1.64 1.56 10.78
CA SER A 45 1.33 1.10 9.42
C SER A 45 0.33 -0.06 9.39
N HIS A 46 0.26 -0.87 10.45
CA HIS A 46 -0.73 -1.96 10.54
C HIS A 46 -2.16 -1.43 10.68
N HIS A 47 -2.34 -0.28 11.34
CA HIS A 47 -3.62 0.41 11.42
C HIS A 47 -4.03 0.95 10.05
N LEU A 48 -3.09 1.63 9.37
CA LEU A 48 -3.31 2.17 8.02
C LEU A 48 -3.76 1.08 7.03
N ALA A 49 -3.19 -0.11 7.12
CA ALA A 49 -3.55 -1.22 6.25
C ALA A 49 -5.01 -1.70 6.41
N PHE A 50 -5.67 -1.45 7.54
CA PHE A 50 -7.12 -1.69 7.64
C PHE A 50 -7.90 -0.78 6.71
N HIS A 51 -7.54 0.52 6.66
CA HIS A 51 -8.18 1.52 5.80
C HIS A 51 -8.01 1.27 4.29
N ILE A 52 -7.13 0.35 3.90
CA ILE A 52 -7.00 -0.05 2.48
C ILE A 52 -8.28 -0.73 2.00
N TYR A 53 -9.03 -1.42 2.86
CA TYR A 53 -10.30 -2.05 2.48
C TYR A 53 -11.34 -0.99 2.07
N GLU A 54 -11.54 0.02 2.90
CA GLU A 54 -12.46 1.13 2.67
C GLU A 54 -11.96 2.00 1.51
N GLY A 55 -10.66 2.28 1.45
CA GLY A 55 -10.04 2.98 0.34
C GLY A 55 -10.26 2.27 -0.99
N ALA A 56 -10.21 0.93 -1.00
CA ALA A 56 -10.49 0.14 -2.19
C ALA A 56 -11.97 0.14 -2.62
N GLU A 57 -12.87 0.41 -1.68
CA GLU A 57 -14.30 0.61 -1.97
C GLU A 57 -14.57 2.01 -2.53
N TRP A 58 -13.95 3.05 -1.96
CA TRP A 58 -14.18 4.44 -2.36
C TRP A 58 -13.40 4.86 -3.61
N PHE A 59 -12.16 4.40 -3.75
CA PHE A 59 -11.21 4.89 -4.77
C PHE A 59 -10.79 3.81 -5.77
N SER A 60 -11.46 2.64 -5.76
CA SER A 60 -11.10 1.49 -6.58
C SER A 60 -9.70 0.92 -6.23
N VAL A 61 -9.05 0.22 -7.15
CA VAL A 61 -7.78 -0.48 -6.92
C VAL A 61 -6.67 0.45 -6.42
N PRO A 62 -5.94 0.07 -5.35
CA PRO A 62 -4.80 0.83 -4.80
C PRO A 62 -3.79 1.30 -5.83
N ARG A 63 -3.59 0.55 -6.92
CA ARG A 63 -2.68 0.94 -7.99
C ARG A 63 -3.00 2.29 -8.64
N TYR A 64 -4.25 2.77 -8.55
CA TYR A 64 -4.66 4.04 -9.14
C TYR A 64 -4.50 5.23 -8.20
N TRP A 65 -4.35 5.00 -6.89
CA TRP A 65 -4.27 6.06 -5.88
C TRP A 65 -3.07 5.94 -4.94
N TRP A 66 -2.21 4.93 -5.11
CA TRP A 66 -0.93 4.86 -4.40
C TRP A 66 0.05 5.93 -4.88
N ALA A 67 0.99 6.31 -4.01
CA ALA A 67 1.94 7.39 -4.28
C ALA A 67 3.03 7.01 -5.29
N PHE A 68 3.30 5.71 -5.50
CA PHE A 68 4.45 5.22 -6.27
C PHE A 68 4.68 5.88 -7.65
N PRO A 69 3.69 6.00 -8.56
CA PRO A 69 3.90 6.68 -9.83
C PRO A 69 4.22 8.17 -9.67
N TRP A 70 3.66 8.82 -8.65
CA TRP A 70 3.89 10.23 -8.35
C TRP A 70 5.27 10.46 -7.75
N GLU A 71 5.73 9.60 -6.85
CA GLU A 71 7.09 9.62 -6.31
C GLU A 71 8.13 9.45 -7.42
N HIS A 72 7.88 8.54 -8.36
CA HIS A 72 8.74 8.36 -9.52
C HIS A 72 8.75 9.59 -10.44
N LEU A 73 7.59 10.22 -10.65
CA LEU A 73 7.48 11.47 -11.41
C LEU A 73 8.23 12.60 -10.71
N ILE A 74 8.06 12.78 -9.40
CA ILE A 74 8.77 13.78 -8.60
C ILE A 74 10.29 13.58 -8.75
N GLY A 75 10.77 12.34 -8.61
CA GLY A 75 12.19 12.05 -8.78
C GLY A 75 12.73 12.35 -10.19
N LYS A 76 11.89 12.25 -11.24
CA LYS A 76 12.25 12.70 -12.58
C LYS A 76 12.28 14.23 -12.68
N LEU A 77 11.27 14.90 -12.13
CA LEU A 77 11.16 16.36 -12.15
C LEU A 77 12.33 17.01 -11.41
N GLN A 78 12.76 16.46 -10.28
CA GLN A 78 13.93 16.93 -9.51
C GLN A 78 15.23 16.90 -10.33
N LYS A 79 15.34 16.02 -11.32
CA LYS A 79 16.53 15.90 -12.19
C LYS A 79 16.49 16.84 -13.39
N ILE A 80 15.37 17.51 -13.66
CA ILE A 80 15.27 18.51 -14.73
C ILE A 80 15.87 19.81 -14.18
N PRO A 81 16.95 20.34 -14.79
CA PRO A 81 17.51 21.60 -14.34
C PRO A 81 16.50 22.72 -14.57
N THR A 82 16.07 23.37 -13.48
CA THR A 82 15.26 24.58 -13.54
C THR A 82 16.18 25.77 -13.28
N ASN A 83 16.11 26.80 -14.14
CA ASN A 83 16.97 28.00 -14.03
C ASN A 83 18.49 27.68 -13.97
N HIS A 84 18.96 26.67 -14.71
CA HIS A 84 20.35 26.19 -14.70
C HIS A 84 20.84 25.58 -13.38
N ILE A 85 19.93 25.32 -12.43
CA ILE A 85 20.23 24.67 -11.15
C ILE A 85 19.65 23.25 -11.20
N MET A 86 20.48 22.25 -10.93
CA MET A 86 20.02 20.88 -10.74
C MET A 86 19.27 20.79 -9.41
N GLY A 87 18.07 20.21 -9.42
CA GLY A 87 17.35 19.94 -8.17
C GLY A 87 18.17 18.98 -7.31
N MET A 88 18.57 19.43 -6.12
CA MET A 88 19.29 18.59 -5.18
C MET A 88 18.35 17.53 -4.61
N GLN A 89 18.84 16.29 -4.57
CA GLN A 89 18.14 15.17 -3.97
C GLN A 89 18.30 15.32 -2.45
N LEU A 90 17.19 15.60 -1.75
CA LEU A 90 17.13 15.61 -0.27
C LEU A 90 17.39 14.21 0.29
#